data_AF-A0A6G1ASG1-F1
#
_entry.id   AF-A0A6G1ASG1-F1
#
_cell.length_a   1.000
_cell.length_b   1.000
_cell.length_c   1.000
_cell.angle_alpha   90.00
_cell.angle_beta   90.00
_cell.angle_gamma   90.00
#
_symmetry.space_group_name_H-M   'P 1'
#
loop_
_entity.id
_entity.type
_entity.pdbx_description
1 polymer ?
#
loop_
_entity_poly.entity_id
_entity_poly.type
_entity_poly.pdbx_seq_one_letter_code
_entity_poly.pdbx_strand_id
1 'polypeptide(L)'
;GEVLTYQWNIPERSGPGPNDSACVSWIYYSAVDPIKDMYSGLVGPLTICRKGILEPYGGRSDMDREFALLFLIFDENQSWYLEENVATHGAQEPGLINLQNETFLESNKMHAINGMLYSNLRGLTMYQGERVAWYMLAMGQDIDLHTIHFHAESFLYRNGESYRADVVDLFPGTFEIVEMVASNPGTWLMHCHVSDHVHAGMETLFTVLSQREHVSTITTDITKEIGKASILRDIGEGNVKVLGMQIPVKNIEILTSLLIAMSIILLLTALALGGVIWYQHRQRKLRRNRRSILDDSFKLLSLKQ
;
A
#
# COMPACT_ATOMS: atom_id res chain seq x y z
N GLY A 1 -18.63 -27.46 5.58
CA GLY A 1 -19.39 -26.66 4.62
C GLY A 1 -19.85 -27.54 3.48
N GLU A 2 -21.04 -27.29 2.95
CA GLU A 2 -21.52 -27.88 1.70
C GLU A 2 -20.94 -27.12 0.50
N VAL A 3 -20.89 -27.76 -0.67
CA VAL A 3 -20.41 -27.14 -1.91
C VAL A 3 -21.58 -27.08 -2.89
N LEU A 4 -21.92 -25.86 -3.32
CA LEU A 4 -22.99 -25.58 -4.26
C LEU A 4 -22.41 -24.84 -5.48
N THR A 5 -22.86 -25.19 -6.67
CA THR A 5 -22.48 -24.52 -7.92
C THR A 5 -23.65 -23.68 -8.41
N TYR A 6 -23.42 -22.38 -8.53
CA TYR A 6 -24.38 -21.43 -9.09
C TYR A 6 -24.09 -21.21 -10.57
N GLN A 7 -25.14 -21.16 -11.40
CA GLN A 7 -25.04 -20.81 -12.82
C GLN A 7 -25.85 -19.55 -13.08
N TRP A 8 -25.17 -18.48 -13.50
CA TRP A 8 -25.80 -17.23 -13.90
C TRP A 8 -25.71 -17.05 -15.41
N ASN A 9 -26.85 -16.76 -16.03
CA ASN A 9 -26.88 -16.32 -17.41
C ASN A 9 -26.76 -14.79 -17.42
N ILE A 10 -25.91 -14.24 -18.29
CA ILE A 10 -25.69 -12.79 -18.42
C ILE A 10 -26.46 -12.28 -19.64
N PRO A 11 -27.71 -11.80 -19.48
CA PRO A 11 -28.46 -11.20 -20.57
C PRO A 11 -27.91 -9.81 -20.92
N GLU A 12 -28.26 -9.31 -22.11
CA GLU A 12 -27.83 -7.97 -22.58
C GLU A 12 -28.20 -6.85 -21.60
N ARG A 13 -29.37 -6.94 -20.96
CA ARG A 13 -29.84 -5.98 -19.94
C ARG A 13 -28.96 -5.86 -18.68
N SER A 14 -28.08 -6.83 -18.44
CA SER A 14 -27.15 -6.82 -17.29
C SER A 14 -25.80 -6.24 -17.66
N GLY A 15 -25.55 -6.02 -18.95
CA GLY A 15 -24.33 -5.41 -19.46
C GLY A 15 -24.46 -3.91 -19.66
N PRO A 16 -23.39 -3.27 -20.16
CA PRO A 16 -23.36 -1.83 -20.40
C PRO A 16 -24.32 -1.41 -21.51
N GLY A 17 -25.03 -0.29 -21.30
CA GLY A 17 -25.81 0.37 -22.33
C GLY A 17 -24.94 0.97 -23.45
N PRO A 18 -25.53 1.53 -24.52
CA PRO A 18 -24.77 2.04 -25.66
C PRO A 18 -23.81 3.19 -25.34
N ASN A 19 -24.17 4.03 -24.35
CA ASN A 19 -23.42 5.23 -23.98
C ASN A 19 -22.56 5.05 -22.71
N ASP A 20 -22.60 3.87 -22.09
CA ASP A 20 -21.84 3.58 -20.88
C ASP A 20 -20.36 3.29 -21.20
N SER A 21 -19.55 3.09 -20.17
CA SER A 21 -18.21 2.50 -20.32
C SER A 21 -18.25 1.10 -20.93
N ALA A 22 -17.09 0.58 -21.36
CA ALA A 22 -16.98 -0.75 -21.97
C ALA A 22 -17.43 -1.89 -21.04
N CYS A 23 -17.46 -1.62 -19.74
CA CYS A 23 -17.96 -2.48 -18.70
C CYS A 23 -18.85 -1.69 -17.73
N VAL A 24 -19.65 -2.42 -16.97
CA VAL A 24 -20.44 -1.94 -15.82
C VAL A 24 -20.02 -2.70 -14.57
N SER A 25 -20.09 -2.01 -13.44
CA SER A 25 -19.73 -2.56 -12.14
C SER A 25 -20.96 -3.10 -11.43
N TRP A 26 -20.81 -4.24 -10.79
CA TRP A 26 -21.77 -4.94 -9.96
C TRP A 26 -21.04 -5.42 -8.71
N ILE A 27 -21.80 -6.02 -7.81
CA ILE A 27 -21.27 -6.63 -6.59
C ILE A 27 -21.90 -7.99 -6.39
N TYR A 28 -21.17 -8.90 -5.76
CA TYR A 28 -21.73 -10.12 -5.18
C TYR A 28 -21.48 -10.10 -3.67
N TYR A 29 -22.44 -10.61 -2.91
CA TYR A 29 -22.36 -10.73 -1.47
C TYR A 29 -23.23 -11.90 -1.01
N SER A 30 -22.96 -12.40 0.19
CA SER A 30 -23.81 -13.45 0.77
C SER A 30 -25.15 -12.88 1.22
N ALA A 31 -26.22 -13.59 0.87
CA ALA A 31 -27.60 -13.18 1.15
C ALA A 31 -28.28 -14.05 2.22
N VAL A 32 -27.52 -14.80 3.03
CA VAL A 32 -28.06 -15.60 4.14
C VAL A 32 -28.51 -14.66 5.26
N ASP A 33 -27.61 -13.81 5.72
CA ASP A 33 -27.91 -12.61 6.50
C ASP A 33 -27.21 -11.43 5.81
N PRO A 34 -27.90 -10.71 4.89
CA PRO A 34 -27.29 -9.67 4.08
C PRO A 34 -26.55 -8.58 4.87
N ILE A 35 -26.99 -8.32 6.11
CA ILE A 35 -26.39 -7.29 6.96
C ILE A 35 -25.13 -7.85 7.60
N LYS A 36 -25.26 -8.96 8.34
CA LYS A 36 -24.12 -9.52 9.08
C LYS A 36 -23.04 -10.06 8.16
N ASP A 37 -23.42 -10.75 7.09
CA ASP A 37 -22.49 -11.35 6.15
C ASP A 37 -21.60 -10.28 5.49
N MET A 38 -22.21 -9.18 5.06
CA MET A 38 -21.51 -8.07 4.41
C MET A 38 -20.51 -7.41 5.37
N TYR A 39 -20.95 -7.05 6.59
CA TYR A 39 -20.06 -6.44 7.59
C TYR A 39 -18.98 -7.40 8.12
N SER A 40 -19.21 -8.71 8.01
CA SER A 40 -18.20 -9.74 8.27
C SER A 40 -17.22 -9.94 7.10
N GLY A 41 -17.36 -9.18 6.00
CA GLY A 41 -16.45 -9.16 4.87
C GLY A 41 -16.84 -10.02 3.66
N LEU A 42 -18.04 -10.61 3.63
CA LEU A 42 -18.50 -11.47 2.53
C LEU A 42 -19.07 -10.67 1.36
N VAL A 43 -18.22 -9.88 0.72
CA VAL A 43 -18.57 -8.98 -0.37
C VAL A 43 -17.42 -8.91 -1.40
N GLY A 44 -17.75 -8.81 -2.69
CA GLY A 44 -16.74 -8.69 -3.73
C GLY A 44 -17.23 -8.06 -5.02
N PRO A 45 -16.31 -7.49 -5.83
CA PRO A 45 -16.63 -6.87 -7.11
C PRO A 45 -17.09 -7.91 -8.13
N LEU A 46 -18.07 -7.54 -8.95
CA LEU A 46 -18.44 -8.26 -10.16
C LEU A 46 -18.45 -7.27 -11.32
N THR A 47 -17.87 -7.63 -12.46
CA THR A 47 -17.82 -6.74 -13.63
C THR A 47 -18.42 -7.44 -14.83
N ILE A 48 -19.27 -6.73 -15.57
CA ILE A 48 -19.85 -7.23 -16.81
C ILE A 48 -19.45 -6.30 -17.95
N CYS A 49 -18.83 -6.87 -18.98
CA CYS A 49 -18.29 -6.14 -20.10
C CYS A 49 -19.02 -6.45 -21.41
N ARG A 50 -18.93 -5.52 -22.37
CA ARG A 50 -19.40 -5.78 -23.73
C ARG A 50 -18.61 -6.93 -24.35
N LYS A 51 -19.28 -7.65 -25.24
CA LYS A 51 -18.68 -8.77 -25.98
C LYS A 51 -17.44 -8.30 -26.75
N GLY A 52 -16.31 -8.98 -26.56
CA GLY A 52 -15.05 -8.71 -27.24
C GLY A 52 -14.10 -7.74 -26.54
N ILE A 53 -14.49 -7.16 -25.40
CA ILE A 53 -13.63 -6.29 -24.57
C ILE A 53 -12.71 -7.10 -23.65
N LEU A 54 -13.19 -8.22 -23.14
CA LEU A 54 -12.42 -9.05 -22.23
C LEU A 54 -11.42 -9.92 -22.98
N GLU A 55 -10.17 -9.86 -22.53
CA GLU A 55 -9.11 -10.78 -22.90
C GLU A 55 -9.36 -12.18 -22.31
N PRO A 56 -8.69 -13.24 -22.80
CA PRO A 56 -8.87 -14.61 -22.30
C PRO A 56 -8.67 -14.78 -20.79
N TYR A 57 -7.87 -13.91 -20.17
CA TYR A 57 -7.59 -13.93 -18.73
C TYR A 57 -8.50 -13.01 -17.91
N GLY A 58 -9.48 -12.34 -18.53
CA GLY A 58 -10.47 -11.50 -17.86
C GLY A 58 -10.10 -10.02 -17.71
N GLY A 59 -8.93 -9.59 -18.20
CA GLY A 59 -8.57 -8.17 -18.27
C GLY A 59 -9.28 -7.46 -19.44
N ARG A 60 -9.44 -6.14 -19.32
CA ARG A 60 -9.99 -5.29 -20.37
C ARG A 60 -8.95 -4.93 -21.42
N SER A 61 -9.22 -5.20 -22.69
CA SER A 61 -8.31 -4.85 -23.79
C SER A 61 -8.18 -3.34 -24.03
N ASP A 62 -9.12 -2.53 -23.54
CA ASP A 62 -9.14 -1.08 -23.70
C ASP A 62 -8.38 -0.32 -22.60
N MET A 63 -8.02 -1.01 -21.50
CA MET A 63 -7.38 -0.43 -20.32
C MET A 63 -6.02 -1.09 -20.08
N ASP A 64 -5.07 -0.31 -19.54
CA ASP A 64 -3.76 -0.84 -19.16
C ASP A 64 -3.78 -1.38 -17.72
N ARG A 65 -4.61 -0.77 -16.85
CA ARG A 65 -4.82 -1.22 -15.46
C ARG A 65 -6.26 -1.09 -15.02
N GLU A 66 -6.57 -1.90 -14.01
CA GLU A 66 -7.89 -2.04 -13.41
C GLU A 66 -7.75 -2.11 -11.89
N PHE A 67 -8.47 -1.25 -11.17
CA PHE A 67 -8.51 -1.25 -9.70
C PHE A 67 -9.96 -1.31 -9.23
N ALA A 68 -10.26 -2.19 -8.28
CA ALA A 68 -11.56 -2.23 -7.61
C ALA A 68 -11.41 -1.75 -6.17
N LEU A 69 -12.23 -0.76 -5.81
CA LEU A 69 -12.24 -0.12 -4.51
C LEU A 69 -13.65 -0.17 -3.92
N LEU A 70 -13.77 -0.81 -2.77
CA LEU A 70 -14.95 -0.80 -1.92
C LEU A 70 -14.78 0.25 -0.83
N PHE A 71 -15.66 1.23 -0.84
CA PHE A 71 -15.83 2.23 0.20
C PHE A 71 -16.97 1.78 1.09
N LEU A 72 -16.64 1.47 2.35
CA LEU A 72 -17.57 0.93 3.31
C LEU A 72 -17.11 1.29 4.71
N ILE A 73 -18.04 1.74 5.55
CA ILE A 73 -17.86 1.78 6.99
C ILE A 73 -18.11 0.37 7.50
N PHE A 74 -17.05 -0.40 7.75
CA PHE A 74 -17.19 -1.74 8.29
C PHE A 74 -17.62 -1.65 9.76
N ASP A 75 -18.92 -1.86 10.00
CA ASP A 75 -19.52 -1.87 11.33
C ASP A 75 -19.37 -3.25 11.98
N GLU A 76 -18.29 -3.44 12.74
CA GLU A 76 -18.04 -4.70 13.46
C GLU A 76 -19.11 -5.00 14.53
N ASN A 77 -19.93 -4.02 14.92
CA ASN A 77 -21.06 -4.28 15.82
C ASN A 77 -22.13 -5.16 15.15
N GLN A 78 -22.18 -5.20 13.82
CA GLN A 78 -23.06 -6.05 13.03
C GLN A 78 -22.37 -7.33 12.53
N SER A 79 -21.11 -7.55 12.87
CA SER A 79 -20.34 -8.73 12.45
C SER A 79 -20.80 -10.00 13.16
N TRP A 80 -20.66 -11.15 12.50
CA TRP A 80 -20.81 -12.46 13.14
C TRP A 80 -19.79 -12.68 14.26
N TYR A 81 -18.65 -11.99 14.18
CA TYR A 81 -17.50 -12.22 15.05
C TYR A 81 -17.42 -11.24 16.22
N LEU A 82 -18.44 -10.41 16.47
CA LEU A 82 -18.40 -9.41 17.54
C LEU A 82 -18.09 -10.03 18.91
N GLU A 83 -18.80 -11.08 19.31
CA GLU A 83 -18.61 -11.71 20.62
C GLU A 83 -17.20 -12.32 20.77
N GLU A 84 -16.71 -12.98 19.72
CA GLU A 84 -15.36 -13.58 19.68
C GLU A 84 -14.27 -12.50 19.72
N ASN A 85 -14.44 -11.42 18.96
CA ASN A 85 -13.53 -10.28 18.91
C ASN A 85 -13.48 -9.57 20.27
N VAL A 86 -14.61 -9.36 20.93
CA VAL A 86 -14.67 -8.77 22.27
C VAL A 86 -14.00 -9.70 23.30
N ALA A 87 -14.21 -11.01 23.22
CA ALA A 87 -13.56 -11.95 24.14
C ALA A 87 -12.03 -12.01 23.94
N THR A 88 -11.55 -11.83 22.71
CA THR A 88 -10.12 -11.94 22.36
C THR A 88 -9.36 -10.63 22.55
N HIS A 89 -9.97 -9.50 22.18
CA HIS A 89 -9.32 -8.19 22.10
C HIS A 89 -9.87 -7.16 23.10
N GLY A 90 -11.00 -7.45 23.76
CA GLY A 90 -11.60 -6.57 24.74
C GLY A 90 -10.84 -6.49 26.06
N ALA A 91 -11.26 -5.56 26.92
CA ALA A 91 -10.77 -5.44 28.28
C ALA A 91 -10.99 -6.76 29.06
N GLN A 92 -9.94 -7.25 29.71
CA GLN A 92 -9.95 -8.53 30.43
C GLN A 92 -10.76 -8.50 31.73
N GLU A 93 -11.22 -7.32 32.18
CA GLU A 93 -12.04 -7.19 33.37
C GLU A 93 -13.53 -7.49 33.06
N PRO A 94 -14.12 -8.53 33.66
CA PRO A 94 -15.52 -8.88 33.42
C PRO A 94 -16.45 -7.75 33.86
N GLY A 95 -17.31 -7.28 32.95
CA GLY A 95 -18.35 -6.28 33.24
C GLY A 95 -17.99 -4.82 32.97
N LEU A 96 -16.79 -4.51 32.47
CA LEU A 96 -16.40 -3.14 32.12
C LEU A 96 -16.89 -2.72 30.72
N ILE A 97 -17.07 -3.66 29.81
CA ILE A 97 -17.48 -3.38 28.42
C ILE A 97 -19.01 -3.33 28.35
N ASN A 98 -19.54 -2.13 28.14
CA ASN A 98 -20.93 -1.94 27.79
C ASN A 98 -21.07 -1.87 26.26
N LEU A 99 -21.64 -2.92 25.67
CA LEU A 99 -21.85 -3.01 24.20
C LEU A 99 -22.81 -1.94 23.66
N GLN A 100 -23.61 -1.31 24.53
CA GLN A 100 -24.53 -0.23 24.17
C GLN A 100 -23.90 1.15 24.38
N ASN A 101 -22.63 1.21 24.79
CA ASN A 101 -21.93 2.47 24.94
C ASN A 101 -21.60 3.05 23.56
N GLU A 102 -21.96 4.31 23.32
CA GLU A 102 -21.71 4.99 22.05
C GLU A 102 -20.23 5.01 21.65
N THR A 103 -19.31 5.17 22.60
CA THR A 103 -17.86 5.12 22.35
C THR A 103 -17.41 3.73 21.93
N PHE A 104 -18.00 2.67 22.48
CA PHE A 104 -17.71 1.30 22.05
C PHE A 104 -18.23 1.07 20.63
N LEU A 105 -19.48 1.42 20.35
CA LEU A 105 -20.07 1.29 19.03
C LEU A 105 -19.25 2.03 17.98
N GLU A 106 -18.84 3.26 18.27
CA GLU A 106 -18.06 4.07 17.35
C GLU A 106 -16.64 3.52 17.14
N SER A 107 -16.01 2.98 18.19
CA SER A 107 -14.69 2.35 18.06
C SER A 107 -14.65 1.14 17.13
N ASN A 108 -15.81 0.53 16.86
CA ASN A 108 -15.98 -0.64 16.02
C ASN A 108 -16.39 -0.29 14.58
N LYS A 109 -16.52 0.99 14.23
CA LYS A 109 -16.84 1.45 12.87
C LYS A 109 -15.58 1.81 12.11
N MET A 110 -15.13 0.90 11.25
CA MET A 110 -13.90 1.05 10.49
C MET A 110 -14.19 1.71 9.14
N HIS A 111 -13.91 3.01 9.03
CA HIS A 111 -14.13 3.81 7.83
C HIS A 111 -13.02 3.52 6.80
N ALA A 112 -13.23 2.53 5.94
CA ALA A 112 -12.14 1.90 5.20
C ALA A 112 -12.32 1.94 3.68
N ILE A 113 -11.18 1.80 2.98
CA ILE A 113 -11.13 1.51 1.55
C ILE A 113 -10.55 0.10 1.40
N ASN A 114 -11.30 -0.84 0.84
CA ASN A 114 -10.94 -2.26 0.77
C ASN A 114 -10.58 -2.87 2.14
N GLY A 115 -11.24 -2.42 3.22
CA GLY A 115 -10.97 -2.87 4.59
C GLY A 115 -9.68 -2.30 5.22
N MET A 116 -8.98 -1.39 4.54
CA MET A 116 -7.76 -0.76 5.03
C MET A 116 -8.03 0.69 5.45
N LEU A 117 -7.41 1.12 6.54
CA LEU A 117 -7.54 2.47 7.11
C LEU A 117 -6.23 3.25 7.07
N TYR A 118 -6.30 4.58 7.17
CA TYR A 118 -5.17 5.48 7.37
C TYR A 118 -4.03 5.26 6.36
N SER A 119 -4.38 5.19 5.07
CA SER A 119 -3.42 5.02 3.98
C SER A 119 -2.60 3.72 4.01
N ASN A 120 -3.16 2.65 4.58
CA ASN A 120 -2.51 1.33 4.60
C ASN A 120 -2.80 0.46 3.36
N LEU A 121 -3.76 0.83 2.50
CA LEU A 121 -4.00 0.13 1.25
C LEU A 121 -2.79 0.29 0.32
N ARG A 122 -2.28 -0.84 -0.20
CA ARG A 122 -1.12 -0.91 -1.10
C ARG A 122 -1.52 -1.46 -2.46
N GLY A 123 -0.65 -1.28 -3.45
CA GLY A 123 -0.80 -1.88 -4.78
C GLY A 123 -1.52 -0.99 -5.80
N LEU A 124 -1.93 0.22 -5.43
CA LEU A 124 -2.46 1.23 -6.34
C LEU A 124 -1.32 1.91 -7.10
N THR A 125 -0.67 1.18 -8.00
CA THR A 125 0.47 1.66 -8.78
C THR A 125 0.23 1.55 -10.27
N MET A 126 0.39 2.67 -10.94
CA MET A 126 0.26 2.82 -12.39
C MET A 126 1.43 3.62 -12.96
N TYR A 127 1.54 3.68 -14.28
CA TYR A 127 2.57 4.43 -14.99
C TYR A 127 1.96 5.59 -15.76
N GLN A 128 2.74 6.65 -15.87
CA GLN A 128 2.37 7.82 -16.66
C GLN A 128 2.02 7.41 -18.10
N GLY A 129 0.85 7.84 -18.55
CA GLY A 129 0.28 7.58 -19.87
C GLY A 129 -0.65 6.37 -19.92
N GLU A 130 -0.71 5.53 -18.88
CA GLU A 130 -1.63 4.39 -18.84
C GLU A 130 -3.09 4.85 -18.69
N ARG A 131 -3.98 4.13 -19.36
CA ARG A 131 -5.43 4.19 -19.15
C ARG A 131 -5.80 3.25 -18.02
N VAL A 132 -6.45 3.79 -17.00
CA VAL A 132 -6.79 3.08 -15.76
C VAL A 132 -8.30 3.13 -15.56
N ALA A 133 -8.92 1.98 -15.40
CA ALA A 133 -10.31 1.88 -14.95
C ALA A 133 -10.36 1.67 -13.44
N TRP A 134 -11.13 2.52 -12.75
CA TRP A 134 -11.41 2.39 -11.33
C TRP A 134 -12.86 1.96 -11.15
N TYR A 135 -13.07 0.77 -10.59
CA TYR A 135 -14.36 0.25 -10.17
C TYR A 135 -14.63 0.73 -8.75
N MET A 136 -15.53 1.68 -8.62
CA MET A 136 -15.84 2.39 -7.39
C MET A 136 -17.13 1.80 -6.83
N LEU A 137 -17.04 1.13 -5.68
CA LEU A 137 -18.16 0.41 -5.07
C LEU A 137 -18.47 1.04 -3.72
N ALA A 138 -19.74 1.32 -3.45
CA ALA A 138 -20.20 1.69 -2.12
C ALA A 138 -21.37 0.81 -1.68
N MET A 139 -21.32 0.41 -0.41
CA MET A 139 -22.35 -0.35 0.29
C MET A 139 -22.47 0.19 1.71
N GLY A 140 -23.46 -0.25 2.47
CA GLY A 140 -23.59 0.08 3.88
C GLY A 140 -24.92 0.73 4.23
N GLN A 141 -24.90 1.65 5.21
CA GLN A 141 -26.06 2.31 5.80
C GLN A 141 -26.26 3.72 5.23
N ASP A 142 -27.25 4.45 5.73
CA ASP A 142 -27.53 5.84 5.33
C ASP A 142 -26.37 6.82 5.56
N ILE A 143 -25.43 6.47 6.44
CA ILE A 143 -24.18 7.21 6.67
C ILE A 143 -23.09 6.91 5.63
N ASP A 144 -23.21 5.86 4.82
CA ASP A 144 -22.24 5.49 3.77
C ASP A 144 -22.43 6.33 2.49
N LEU A 145 -22.43 7.66 2.66
CA LEU A 145 -22.33 8.62 1.58
C LEU A 145 -20.86 9.01 1.40
N HIS A 146 -20.27 8.67 0.26
CA HIS A 146 -18.84 8.85 0.03
C HIS A 146 -18.58 9.78 -1.15
N THR A 147 -17.89 10.88 -0.90
CA THR A 147 -17.47 11.85 -1.94
C THR A 147 -15.97 11.70 -2.16
N ILE A 148 -15.57 10.88 -3.12
CA ILE A 148 -14.18 10.43 -3.26
C ILE A 148 -13.43 11.35 -4.21
N HIS A 149 -12.32 11.90 -3.73
CA HIS A 149 -11.50 12.84 -4.48
C HIS A 149 -10.13 12.24 -4.81
N PHE A 150 -9.75 12.37 -6.08
CA PHE A 150 -8.44 11.98 -6.58
C PHE A 150 -7.56 13.22 -6.65
N HIS A 151 -6.52 13.31 -5.82
CA HIS A 151 -5.58 14.42 -5.91
C HIS A 151 -4.74 14.32 -7.18
N ALA A 152 -4.43 15.48 -7.77
CA ALA A 152 -3.59 15.65 -8.96
C ALA A 152 -4.07 14.96 -10.25
N GLU A 153 -5.11 14.14 -10.23
CA GLU A 153 -5.64 13.49 -11.42
C GLU A 153 -7.11 13.83 -11.61
N SER A 154 -7.56 13.73 -12.86
CA SER A 154 -8.98 13.79 -13.20
C SER A 154 -9.34 12.56 -14.02
N PHE A 155 -10.61 12.17 -13.98
CA PHE A 155 -11.14 11.04 -14.70
C PHE A 155 -12.31 11.47 -15.59
N LEU A 156 -12.66 10.57 -16.50
CA LEU A 156 -13.85 10.64 -17.33
C LEU A 156 -14.90 9.73 -16.72
N TYR A 157 -16.09 10.30 -16.54
CA TYR A 157 -17.29 9.57 -16.17
C TYR A 157 -18.22 9.51 -17.39
N ARG A 158 -18.81 8.34 -17.64
CA ARG A 158 -19.67 8.09 -18.80
C ARG A 158 -21.05 7.61 -18.35
N ASN A 159 -22.05 8.47 -18.51
CA ASN A 159 -23.46 8.14 -18.26
C ASN A 159 -24.33 8.91 -19.25
N GLY A 160 -24.43 8.38 -20.47
CA GLY A 160 -25.09 9.08 -21.58
C GLY A 160 -24.19 10.12 -22.28
N GLU A 161 -23.51 10.95 -21.50
CA GLU A 161 -22.50 11.91 -21.95
C GLU A 161 -21.19 11.71 -21.17
N SER A 162 -20.08 12.16 -21.76
CA SER A 162 -18.76 12.11 -21.13
C SER A 162 -18.45 13.44 -20.45
N TYR A 163 -18.26 13.43 -19.14
CA TYR A 163 -17.77 14.60 -18.40
C TYR A 163 -16.50 14.29 -17.63
N ARG A 164 -15.72 15.34 -17.37
CA ARG A 164 -14.47 15.27 -16.62
C ARG A 164 -14.69 15.76 -15.21
N ALA A 165 -14.24 14.98 -14.23
CA ALA A 165 -14.29 15.31 -12.82
C ALA A 165 -13.06 14.74 -12.10
N ASP A 166 -12.81 15.19 -10.89
CA ASP A 166 -11.82 14.68 -9.94
C ASP A 166 -12.47 14.13 -8.67
N VAL A 167 -13.80 14.28 -8.55
CA VAL A 167 -14.63 13.84 -7.43
C VAL A 167 -15.78 12.96 -7.93
N VAL A 168 -16.00 11.82 -7.27
CA VAL A 168 -17.13 10.90 -7.53
C VAL A 168 -17.93 10.70 -6.25
N ASP A 169 -19.25 10.89 -6.34
CA ASP A 169 -20.18 10.63 -5.25
C ASP A 169 -20.72 9.21 -5.35
N LEU A 170 -20.60 8.45 -4.27
CA LEU A 170 -21.14 7.11 -4.13
C LEU A 170 -22.11 7.08 -2.95
N PHE A 171 -23.30 6.53 -3.20
CA PHE A 171 -24.31 6.27 -2.19
C PHE A 171 -24.33 4.77 -1.85
N PRO A 172 -24.99 4.35 -0.76
CA PRO A 172 -25.11 2.94 -0.42
C PRO A 172 -25.80 2.17 -1.55
N GLY A 173 -25.11 1.16 -2.09
CA GLY A 173 -25.60 0.36 -3.22
C GLY A 173 -25.31 0.95 -4.60
N THR A 174 -24.45 1.97 -4.68
CA THR A 174 -24.01 2.57 -5.94
C THR A 174 -22.66 1.97 -6.39
N PHE A 175 -22.58 1.64 -7.69
CA PHE A 175 -21.39 1.06 -8.31
C PHE A 175 -21.07 1.82 -9.59
N GLU A 176 -19.93 2.49 -9.62
CA GLU A 176 -19.53 3.36 -10.72
C GLU A 176 -18.19 2.93 -11.31
N ILE A 177 -17.96 3.30 -12.57
CA ILE A 177 -16.66 3.13 -13.21
C ILE A 177 -16.18 4.49 -13.68
N VAL A 178 -14.97 4.85 -13.26
CA VAL A 178 -14.31 6.06 -13.74
C VAL A 178 -13.04 5.69 -14.50
N GLU A 179 -12.82 6.35 -15.63
CA GLU A 179 -11.72 6.08 -16.54
C GLU A 179 -10.70 7.22 -16.46
N MET A 180 -9.47 6.92 -16.08
CA MET A 180 -8.40 7.88 -15.86
C MET A 180 -7.27 7.66 -16.87
N VAL A 181 -6.60 8.74 -17.27
CA VAL A 181 -5.28 8.65 -17.91
C VAL A 181 -4.27 9.21 -16.94
N ALA A 182 -3.40 8.35 -16.40
CA ALA A 182 -2.44 8.74 -15.38
C ALA A 182 -1.43 9.74 -15.96
N SER A 183 -1.44 10.98 -15.50
CA SER A 183 -0.76 12.09 -16.17
C SER A 183 0.36 12.71 -15.34
N ASN A 184 0.24 12.68 -14.01
CA ASN A 184 1.12 13.37 -13.07
C ASN A 184 1.92 12.36 -12.23
N PRO A 185 3.20 12.11 -12.54
CA PRO A 185 4.05 11.24 -11.74
C PRO A 185 4.18 11.72 -10.29
N GLY A 186 4.03 10.82 -9.34
CA GLY A 186 4.00 11.14 -7.92
C GLY A 186 3.25 10.11 -7.10
N THR A 187 3.16 10.34 -5.81
CA THR A 187 2.24 9.62 -4.92
C THR A 187 1.21 10.61 -4.42
N TRP A 188 -0.05 10.29 -4.67
CA TRP A 188 -1.17 11.21 -4.49
C TRP A 188 -2.20 10.61 -3.56
N LEU A 189 -2.89 11.49 -2.84
CA LEU A 189 -3.95 11.12 -1.91
C LEU A 189 -5.24 10.86 -2.68
N MET A 190 -5.94 9.81 -2.28
CA MET A 190 -7.34 9.57 -2.61
C MET A 190 -8.08 9.43 -1.30
N HIS A 191 -9.12 10.25 -1.08
CA HIS A 191 -9.84 10.24 0.19
C HIS A 191 -11.31 10.60 0.00
N CYS A 192 -12.13 10.25 0.99
CA CYS A 192 -13.48 10.76 1.10
C CYS A 192 -13.47 12.23 1.59
N HIS A 193 -14.33 13.09 1.06
CA HIS A 193 -14.50 14.48 1.52
C HIS A 193 -15.42 14.61 2.72
N VAL A 194 -16.14 13.56 3.09
CA VAL A 194 -16.93 13.56 4.32
C VAL A 194 -15.96 13.61 5.50
N SER A 195 -16.04 14.71 6.25
CA SER A 195 -15.07 15.05 7.31
C SER A 195 -14.93 13.95 8.35
N ASP A 196 -16.04 13.30 8.71
CA ASP A 196 -16.02 12.21 9.67
C ASP A 196 -15.29 10.98 9.12
N HIS A 197 -15.62 10.58 7.88
CA HIS A 197 -15.04 9.41 7.24
C HIS A 197 -13.53 9.54 7.05
N VAL A 198 -13.04 10.69 6.58
CA VAL A 198 -11.59 10.93 6.41
C VAL A 198 -10.88 11.02 7.76
N HIS A 199 -11.49 11.66 8.76
CA HIS A 199 -10.91 11.73 10.11
C HIS A 199 -10.79 10.33 10.74
N ALA A 200 -11.76 9.46 10.46
CA ALA A 200 -11.76 8.06 10.87
C ALA A 200 -10.89 7.14 9.99
N GLY A 201 -10.20 7.69 8.98
CA GLY A 201 -9.15 6.98 8.23
C GLY A 201 -9.51 6.52 6.82
N MET A 202 -10.63 6.98 6.25
CA MET A 202 -11.03 6.66 4.87
C MET A 202 -10.21 7.45 3.84
N GLU A 203 -8.96 7.06 3.72
CA GLU A 203 -7.97 7.63 2.82
C GLU A 203 -6.95 6.58 2.39
N THR A 204 -6.42 6.75 1.17
CA THR A 204 -5.36 5.92 0.62
C THR A 204 -4.44 6.73 -0.29
N LEU A 205 -3.28 6.15 -0.59
CA LEU A 205 -2.34 6.68 -1.56
C LEU A 205 -2.37 5.84 -2.83
N PHE A 206 -2.25 6.49 -3.98
CA PHE A 206 -1.92 5.84 -5.25
C PHE A 206 -0.65 6.46 -5.84
N THR A 207 0.09 5.65 -6.60
CA THR A 207 1.38 6.04 -7.16
C THR A 207 1.34 5.99 -8.68
N VAL A 208 1.68 7.11 -9.30
CA VAL A 208 1.95 7.22 -10.74
C VAL A 208 3.46 7.26 -10.93
N LEU A 209 4.02 6.19 -11.47
CA LEU A 209 5.44 6.09 -11.80
C LEU A 209 5.72 6.75 -13.15
N SER A 210 6.92 7.30 -13.30
CA SER A 210 7.33 7.89 -14.57
C SER A 210 7.55 6.80 -15.64
N GLN A 211 7.41 7.16 -16.91
CA GLN A 211 7.64 6.20 -18.01
C GLN A 211 9.09 5.67 -18.05
N ARG A 212 10.06 6.42 -17.50
CA ARG A 212 11.45 5.95 -17.37
C ARG A 212 11.59 4.82 -16.34
N GLU A 213 10.81 4.86 -15.27
CA GLU A 213 10.75 3.80 -14.27
C GLU A 213 10.03 2.55 -14.79
N HIS A 214 9.08 2.70 -15.71
CA HIS A 214 8.45 1.57 -16.42
C HIS A 214 9.49 0.75 -17.19
N VAL A 215 10.31 1.42 -18.00
CA VAL A 215 11.35 0.76 -18.81
C VAL A 215 12.41 0.12 -17.92
N SER A 216 12.79 0.75 -16.80
CA SER A 216 13.74 0.16 -15.87
C SER A 216 13.16 -1.07 -15.16
N THR A 217 11.90 -1.03 -14.73
CA THR A 217 11.21 -2.15 -14.07
C THR A 217 11.10 -3.36 -15.01
N ILE A 218 10.65 -3.14 -16.25
CA ILE A 218 10.59 -4.19 -17.28
C ILE A 218 12.00 -4.76 -17.55
N THR A 219 13.01 -3.90 -17.68
CA THR A 219 14.39 -4.35 -17.90
C THR A 219 14.91 -5.17 -16.71
N THR A 220 14.59 -4.77 -15.47
CA THR A 220 14.96 -5.54 -14.28
C THR A 220 14.24 -6.88 -14.19
N ASP A 221 12.95 -6.96 -14.54
CA ASP A 221 12.22 -8.22 -14.51
C ASP A 221 12.68 -9.17 -15.62
N ILE A 222 12.89 -8.66 -16.84
CA ILE A 222 13.47 -9.44 -17.94
C ILE A 222 14.88 -9.93 -17.59
N THR A 223 15.75 -9.07 -17.03
CA THR A 223 17.11 -9.49 -16.64
C THR A 223 17.10 -10.46 -15.47
N LYS A 224 16.12 -10.37 -14.56
CA LYS A 224 15.94 -11.32 -13.45
C LYS A 224 15.47 -12.68 -13.94
N GLU A 225 14.54 -12.73 -14.89
CA GLU A 225 14.08 -13.99 -15.51
C GLU A 225 15.17 -14.62 -16.39
N ILE A 226 15.92 -13.83 -17.18
CA ILE A 226 17.08 -14.31 -17.93
C ILE A 226 18.18 -14.80 -16.97
N GLY A 227 18.40 -14.09 -15.86
CA GLY A 227 19.30 -14.49 -14.79
C GLY A 227 18.91 -15.85 -14.19
N LYS A 228 17.62 -16.05 -13.88
CA LYS A 228 17.07 -17.29 -13.33
C LYS A 228 17.18 -18.46 -14.31
N ALA A 229 16.92 -18.23 -15.61
CA ALA A 229 17.07 -19.23 -16.67
C ALA A 229 18.54 -19.57 -16.95
N SER A 230 19.46 -18.60 -16.87
CA SER A 230 20.90 -18.84 -17.01
C SER A 230 21.48 -19.62 -15.83
N ILE A 231 21.05 -19.32 -14.59
CA ILE A 231 21.44 -20.07 -13.39
C ILE A 231 20.96 -21.52 -13.46
N LEU A 232 19.73 -21.76 -13.95
CA LEU A 232 19.21 -23.13 -14.10
C LEU A 232 20.00 -23.95 -15.14
N ARG A 233 20.56 -23.29 -16.17
CA ARG A 233 21.43 -23.95 -17.17
C ARG A 233 22.85 -24.18 -16.66
N ASP A 234 23.40 -23.27 -15.85
CA ASP A 234 24.78 -23.36 -15.31
C ASP A 234 24.91 -24.39 -14.18
N ILE A 235 23.83 -24.68 -13.43
CA ILE A 235 23.81 -25.75 -12.41
C ILE A 235 23.96 -27.14 -13.04
N GLY A 236 23.64 -27.31 -14.33
CA GLY A 236 23.89 -28.54 -15.09
C GLY A 236 25.36 -28.74 -15.53
N GLU A 237 26.19 -27.69 -15.52
CA GLU A 237 27.57 -27.73 -16.03
C GLU A 237 28.65 -27.25 -15.03
N GLY A 238 28.30 -27.04 -13.76
CA GLY A 238 29.28 -26.89 -12.67
C GLY A 238 30.11 -25.60 -12.71
N ASN A 239 29.67 -24.57 -13.43
CA ASN A 239 30.31 -23.26 -13.46
C ASN A 239 29.39 -22.18 -12.90
N VAL A 240 29.95 -21.19 -12.20
CA VAL A 240 29.21 -20.03 -11.67
C VAL A 240 29.76 -18.76 -12.30
N LYS A 241 28.88 -17.99 -12.94
CA LYS A 241 29.23 -16.73 -13.62
C LYS A 241 29.07 -15.53 -12.67
N VAL A 242 30.16 -14.84 -12.34
CA VAL A 242 30.13 -13.56 -11.62
C VAL A 242 30.92 -12.53 -12.42
N LEU A 243 30.29 -11.39 -12.75
CA LEU A 243 30.92 -10.25 -13.43
C LEU A 243 31.65 -10.60 -14.75
N GLY A 244 31.07 -11.48 -15.56
CA GLY A 244 31.57 -11.78 -16.91
C GLY A 244 32.87 -12.59 -16.98
N MET A 245 33.40 -13.06 -15.85
CA MET A 245 34.58 -13.94 -15.81
C MET A 245 34.18 -15.33 -15.30
N GLN A 246 34.60 -16.38 -16.04
CA GLN A 246 34.45 -17.78 -15.61
C GLN A 246 35.58 -18.11 -14.63
N ILE A 247 35.26 -18.44 -13.38
CA ILE A 247 36.26 -18.74 -12.35
C ILE A 247 35.99 -20.14 -11.77
N PRO A 248 36.97 -21.06 -11.80
CA PRO A 248 36.83 -22.38 -11.21
C PRO A 248 36.74 -22.32 -9.67
N VAL A 249 35.79 -23.06 -9.10
CA VAL A 249 35.33 -23.02 -7.70
C VAL A 249 36.46 -23.12 -6.66
N LYS A 250 37.58 -23.77 -7.00
CA LYS A 250 38.74 -23.95 -6.11
C LYS A 250 39.44 -22.63 -5.71
N ASN A 251 39.25 -21.54 -6.45
CA ASN A 251 39.91 -20.26 -6.17
C ASN A 251 39.05 -19.27 -5.35
N ILE A 252 37.76 -19.58 -5.15
CA ILE A 252 36.82 -18.68 -4.46
C ILE A 252 37.12 -18.63 -2.96
N GLU A 253 37.40 -19.78 -2.34
CA GLU A 253 37.67 -19.86 -0.89
C GLU A 253 38.92 -19.06 -0.47
N ILE A 254 39.94 -19.02 -1.33
CA ILE A 254 41.17 -18.27 -1.10
C ILE A 254 40.92 -16.76 -1.23
N LEU A 255 40.14 -16.36 -2.24
CA LEU A 255 39.82 -14.95 -2.48
C LEU A 255 38.90 -14.38 -1.38
N THR A 256 37.90 -15.14 -0.94
CA THR A 256 37.02 -14.74 0.17
C THR A 256 37.81 -14.58 1.46
N SER A 257 38.75 -15.49 1.73
CA SER A 257 39.61 -15.41 2.92
C SER A 257 40.50 -14.16 2.91
N LEU A 258 41.06 -13.80 1.74
CA LEU A 258 41.86 -12.58 1.59
C LEU A 258 41.03 -11.29 1.75
N LEU A 259 39.82 -11.26 1.22
CA LEU A 259 38.92 -10.10 1.36
C LEU A 259 38.48 -9.90 2.82
N ILE A 260 38.16 -10.99 3.52
CA ILE A 260 37.82 -10.94 4.96
C ILE A 260 39.02 -10.43 5.76
N ALA A 261 40.24 -10.92 5.47
CA ALA A 261 41.44 -10.44 6.13
C ALA A 261 41.68 -8.94 5.90
N MET A 262 41.50 -8.45 4.66
CA MET A 262 41.62 -7.03 4.34
C MET A 262 40.58 -6.17 5.05
N SER A 263 39.33 -6.63 5.14
CA SER A 263 38.27 -5.94 5.90
C SER A 263 38.57 -5.87 7.40
N ILE A 264 39.13 -6.93 7.99
CA ILE A 264 39.51 -6.93 9.41
C ILE A 264 40.65 -5.94 9.67
N ILE A 265 41.65 -5.89 8.77
CA ILE A 265 42.77 -4.94 8.88
C ILE A 265 42.25 -3.50 8.79
N LEU A 266 41.37 -3.20 7.82
CA LEU A 266 40.76 -1.87 7.69
C LEU A 266 39.95 -1.48 8.93
N LEU A 267 39.18 -2.41 9.51
CA LEU A 267 38.41 -2.16 10.73
C LEU A 267 39.31 -1.82 11.92
N LEU A 268 40.42 -2.56 12.09
CA LEU A 268 41.38 -2.31 13.16
C LEU A 268 42.07 -0.95 13.00
N THR A 269 42.43 -0.56 11.77
CA THR A 269 43.00 0.77 11.52
C THR A 269 42.01 1.90 11.81
N ALA A 270 40.73 1.73 11.46
CA ALA A 270 39.68 2.70 11.76
C ALA A 270 39.46 2.87 13.26
N LEU A 271 39.46 1.76 14.03
CA LEU A 271 39.33 1.81 15.49
C LEU A 271 40.54 2.49 16.15
N ALA A 272 41.76 2.23 15.66
CA ALA A 272 42.96 2.91 16.16
C ALA A 272 42.91 4.42 15.92
N LEU A 273 42.53 4.85 14.70
CA LEU A 273 42.35 6.27 14.37
C LEU A 273 41.24 6.92 15.19
N GLY A 274 40.11 6.24 15.38
CA GLY A 274 39.02 6.68 16.25
C GLY A 274 39.47 6.87 17.70
N GLY A 275 40.28 5.93 18.23
CA GLY A 275 40.89 6.02 19.55
C GLY A 275 41.83 7.22 19.71
N VAL A 276 42.64 7.51 18.68
CA VAL A 276 43.53 8.69 18.67
C VAL A 276 42.73 9.99 18.66
N ILE A 277 41.67 10.08 17.85
CA ILE A 277 40.78 11.25 17.81
C ILE A 277 40.11 11.44 19.18
N TRP A 278 39.60 10.37 19.77
CA TRP A 278 38.99 10.41 21.10
C TRP A 278 39.98 10.85 22.17
N TYR A 279 41.21 10.33 22.14
CA TYR A 279 42.28 10.74 23.06
C TYR A 279 42.64 12.21 22.91
N GLN A 280 42.80 12.71 21.68
CA GLN A 280 43.05 14.12 21.41
C GLN A 280 41.88 15.00 21.87
N HIS A 281 40.63 14.56 21.66
CA HIS A 281 39.45 15.27 22.12
C HIS A 281 39.38 15.32 23.65
N ARG A 282 39.68 14.21 24.35
CA ARG A 282 39.76 14.16 25.81
C ARG A 282 40.85 15.07 26.36
N GLN A 283 42.04 15.08 25.74
CA GLN A 283 43.13 15.99 26.09
C GLN A 283 42.74 17.46 25.89
N ARG A 284 42.04 17.80 24.80
CA ARG A 284 41.51 19.17 24.59
C ARG A 284 40.49 19.57 25.67
N LYS A 285 39.60 18.65 26.08
CA LYS A 285 38.63 18.90 27.15
C LYS A 285 39.30 19.15 28.50
N LEU A 286 40.33 18.37 28.84
CA LEU A 286 41.11 18.57 30.08
C LEU A 286 41.88 19.91 30.08
N ARG A 287 42.42 20.35 28.94
CA ARG A 287 43.08 21.67 28.83
C ARG A 287 42.11 22.84 29.01
N ARG A 288 40.85 22.73 28.55
CA ARG A 288 39.82 23.75 28.76
C ARG A 288 39.44 23.87 30.24
N ASN A 289 39.27 22.75 30.93
CA ASN A 289 38.96 22.76 32.37
C ASN A 289 40.10 23.36 33.20
N ARG A 290 41.37 23.11 32.83
CA ARG A 290 42.52 23.69 33.54
C ARG A 290 42.66 25.21 33.38
N ARG A 291 42.22 25.78 32.24
CA ARG A 291 42.16 27.24 32.04
C ARG A 291 41.03 27.89 32.83
N SER A 292 39.86 27.24 32.93
CA SER A 292 38.74 27.72 33.76
C SER A 292 39.12 27.78 35.26
N ILE A 293 39.86 26.79 35.77
CA ILE A 293 40.31 26.78 37.17
C ILE A 293 41.33 27.90 37.46
N LEU A 294 42.18 28.27 36.48
CA LEU A 294 43.14 29.37 36.61
C LEU A 294 42.45 30.74 36.59
N ASP A 295 41.42 30.94 35.75
CA ASP A 295 40.63 32.18 35.72
C ASP A 295 39.84 32.39 37.02
N ASP A 296 39.26 31.34 37.60
CA ASP A 296 38.54 31.42 38.87
C ASP A 296 39.50 31.69 40.05
N SER A 297 40.72 31.15 40.01
CA SER A 297 41.76 31.45 41.01
C SER A 297 42.27 32.91 40.92
N PHE A 298 42.33 33.50 39.72
CA PHE A 298 42.69 34.92 39.56
C PHE A 298 41.56 35.86 40.03
N LYS A 299 40.29 35.50 39.81
CA LYS A 299 39.14 36.27 40.31
C LYS A 299 39.07 36.28 41.85
N LEU A 300 39.42 35.18 42.51
CA LEU A 300 39.41 35.11 43.98
C LEU A 300 40.53 35.91 44.65
N LEU A 301 41.65 36.17 43.95
CA LEU A 301 42.73 37.04 44.45
C LEU A 301 42.41 38.53 44.26
N SER A 302 41.59 38.90 43.27
CA SER A 302 41.13 40.28 43.05
C SER A 302 40.09 40.77 44.06
N LEU A 303 39.47 39.88 44.84
CA LEU A 303 38.45 40.19 45.84
C LEU A 303 39.02 40.30 47.28
N LYS A 304 40.35 40.24 47.42
CA LYS A 304 41.05 40.32 48.71
C LYS A 304 42.11 41.42 48.69
N GLN A 305 41.70 42.65 48.41
CA GLN A 305 42.46 43.87 48.71
C GLN A 305 41.51 45.01 49.04
#